data_AF-A0A9D7FV54-F1
#
_entry.id   AF-A0A9D7FV54-F1
#
_cell.length_a   1.000
_cell.length_b   1.000
_cell.length_c   1.000
_cell.angle_alpha   90.00
_cell.angle_beta   90.00
_cell.angle_gamma   90.00
#
_symmetry.space_group_name_H-M   'P 1'
#
loop_
_entity.id
_entity.type
_entity.pdbx_description
1 polymer ?
#
loop_
_entity_poly.entity_id
_entity_poly.type
_entity_poly.pdbx_seq_one_letter_code
_entity_poly.pdbx_strand_id
1 'polypeptide(L)'
;MIISDTIILWSDDTSYPSFYSIVKAVRNIIWKCFKTQYNIALRGAIVMDSVTIFDNRKAVNQKAIDASIIGKAIIKAYELGNSLEWAGCYISPECFAENDSSFELFKVGSSDLMFTVFDDLDFRQSGIVKCNVPFKTGSKEGYAVNWIHPFNVGMNVEESNIKSTFAKYPCPDDQQEKLKQKIENTIAFQRQFLSTEIPA
;
A
#
# COMPACT_ATOMS: atom_id res chain seq x y z
N MET A 1 -19.32 1.45 -20.41
CA MET A 1 -17.96 0.87 -20.38
C MET A 1 -17.42 1.04 -18.98
N ILE A 2 -17.29 -0.04 -18.21
CA ILE A 2 -16.62 0.02 -16.89
C ILE A 2 -15.13 -0.08 -17.20
N ILE A 3 -14.45 1.05 -17.34
CA ILE A 3 -12.99 1.07 -17.30
C ILE A 3 -12.64 1.08 -15.81
N SER A 4 -12.07 -0.02 -15.32
CA SER A 4 -11.51 -0.07 -13.96
C SER A 4 -10.04 0.34 -14.04
N ASP A 5 -9.69 1.39 -13.31
CA ASP A 5 -8.34 1.92 -13.08
C ASP A 5 -7.70 1.24 -11.85
N THR A 6 -7.85 -0.08 -11.73
CA THR A 6 -7.39 -0.85 -10.56
C THR A 6 -6.21 -1.75 -10.91
N ILE A 7 -5.17 -1.71 -10.07
CA ILE A 7 -4.05 -2.65 -10.10
C ILE A 7 -4.34 -3.72 -9.06
N ILE A 8 -4.37 -4.99 -9.49
CA ILE A 8 -4.54 -6.14 -8.60
C ILE A 8 -3.20 -6.88 -8.52
N LEU A 9 -2.73 -7.10 -7.29
CA LEU A 9 -1.60 -7.97 -6.98
C LEU A 9 -2.13 -9.11 -6.12
N TRP A 10 -1.72 -10.34 -6.41
CA TRP A 10 -2.08 -11.53 -5.65
C TRP A 10 -0.89 -12.49 -5.55
N SER A 11 -1.02 -13.46 -4.66
CA SER A 11 -0.07 -14.56 -4.47
C SER A 11 -0.81 -15.88 -4.67
N ASP A 12 -0.07 -16.91 -5.08
CA ASP A 12 -0.58 -18.28 -5.20
C ASP A 12 -0.64 -19.01 -3.84
N ASP A 13 -0.03 -18.43 -2.81
CA ASP A 13 -0.03 -18.93 -1.43
C ASP A 13 -0.30 -17.81 -0.40
N THR A 14 -0.52 -18.22 0.85
CA THR A 14 -0.77 -17.34 2.00
C THR A 14 0.45 -17.19 2.92
N SER A 15 1.66 -17.46 2.41
CA SER A 15 2.87 -17.43 3.22
C SER A 15 3.34 -16.00 3.51
N TYR A 16 4.03 -15.78 4.62
CA TYR A 16 4.61 -14.47 4.96
C TYR A 16 5.61 -13.92 3.93
N PRO A 17 6.51 -14.73 3.33
CA PRO A 17 7.37 -14.27 2.24
C PRO A 17 6.58 -13.69 1.05
N SER A 18 5.47 -14.35 0.68
CA SER A 18 4.60 -13.88 -0.40
C SER A 18 3.84 -12.61 -0.02
N PHE A 19 3.31 -12.54 1.20
CA PHE A 19 2.70 -11.32 1.75
C PHE A 19 3.69 -10.13 1.74
N TYR A 20 4.91 -10.35 2.23
CA TYR A 20 5.94 -9.31 2.25
C TYR A 20 6.36 -8.88 0.84
N SER A 21 6.40 -9.80 -0.12
CA SER A 21 6.63 -9.50 -1.52
C SER A 21 5.56 -8.56 -2.10
N ILE A 22 4.28 -8.78 -1.75
CA ILE A 22 3.18 -7.88 -2.11
C ILE A 22 3.38 -6.50 -1.46
N VAL A 23 3.67 -6.45 -0.15
CA VAL A 23 3.94 -5.18 0.56
C VAL A 23 5.07 -4.40 -0.12
N LYS A 24 6.18 -5.08 -0.45
CA LYS A 24 7.34 -4.49 -1.15
C LYS A 24 6.96 -3.98 -2.54
N ALA A 25 6.17 -4.73 -3.30
CA ALA A 25 5.68 -4.31 -4.60
C ALA A 25 4.80 -3.05 -4.49
N VAL A 26 3.81 -3.05 -3.59
CA VAL A 26 2.92 -1.91 -3.34
C VAL A 26 3.71 -0.68 -2.91
N ARG A 27 4.65 -0.83 -1.95
CA ARG A 27 5.55 0.24 -1.49
C ARG A 27 6.25 0.90 -2.68
N ASN A 28 6.86 0.10 -3.54
CA ASN A 28 7.59 0.58 -4.72
C ASN A 28 6.67 1.26 -5.74
N ILE A 29 5.47 0.71 -5.97
CA ILE A 29 4.50 1.30 -6.91
C ILE A 29 4.06 2.67 -6.41
N ILE A 30 3.64 2.79 -5.14
CA ILE A 30 3.19 4.06 -4.57
C ILE A 30 4.33 5.08 -4.55
N TRP A 31 5.51 4.68 -4.09
CA TRP A 31 6.69 5.54 -4.07
C TRP A 31 7.01 6.08 -5.48
N LYS A 32 7.02 5.21 -6.51
CA LYS A 32 7.24 5.64 -7.90
C LYS A 32 6.17 6.61 -8.36
N CYS A 33 4.90 6.40 -8.00
CA CYS A 33 3.82 7.27 -8.44
C CYS A 33 3.94 8.70 -7.91
N PHE A 34 4.51 8.88 -6.70
CA PHE A 34 4.81 10.20 -6.15
C PHE A 34 6.15 10.77 -6.61
N LYS A 35 7.22 9.97 -6.63
CA LYS A 35 8.58 10.47 -6.92
C LYS A 35 8.88 10.68 -8.39
N THR A 36 8.27 9.89 -9.26
CA THR A 36 8.54 9.96 -10.69
C THR A 36 7.45 10.76 -11.41
N GLN A 37 7.63 10.99 -12.72
CA GLN A 37 6.71 11.78 -13.53
C GLN A 37 5.33 11.11 -13.77
N TYR A 38 5.08 9.92 -13.21
CA TYR A 38 3.77 9.28 -13.27
C TYR A 38 2.70 10.16 -12.60
N ASN A 39 3.00 10.75 -11.43
CA ASN A 39 2.13 11.68 -10.71
C ASN A 39 0.71 11.10 -10.52
N ILE A 40 0.60 9.91 -9.91
CA ILE A 40 -0.69 9.24 -9.66
C ILE A 40 -0.90 9.07 -8.15
N ALA A 41 -1.96 9.64 -7.61
CA ALA A 41 -2.33 9.47 -6.20
C ALA A 41 -3.06 8.14 -5.99
N LEU A 42 -2.31 7.06 -5.73
CA LEU A 42 -2.88 5.72 -5.56
C LEU A 42 -3.49 5.51 -4.17
N ARG A 43 -4.57 4.74 -4.14
CA ARG A 43 -5.23 4.24 -2.92
C ARG A 43 -5.42 2.74 -3.06
N GLY A 44 -5.11 2.00 -2.00
CA GLY A 44 -5.24 0.55 -2.02
C GLY A 44 -5.47 -0.05 -0.66
N ALA A 45 -5.74 -1.35 -0.67
CA ALA A 45 -5.73 -2.16 0.53
C ALA A 45 -5.11 -3.53 0.22
N ILE A 46 -4.35 -4.07 1.17
CA ILE A 46 -3.90 -5.47 1.16
C ILE A 46 -4.82 -6.24 2.11
N VAL A 47 -5.39 -7.32 1.61
CA VAL A 47 -6.29 -8.18 2.37
C VAL A 47 -5.93 -9.64 2.17
N MET A 48 -6.22 -10.47 3.18
CA MET A 48 -6.13 -11.93 3.09
C MET A 48 -7.53 -12.52 3.09
N ASP A 49 -7.94 -13.10 1.96
CA ASP A 49 -9.18 -13.86 1.80
C ASP A 49 -9.10 -14.70 0.51
N SER A 50 -10.10 -15.53 0.29
CA SER A 50 -10.27 -16.39 -0.88
C SER A 50 -10.45 -15.62 -2.20
N VAL A 51 -9.77 -16.10 -3.23
CA VAL A 51 -9.95 -15.72 -4.64
C VAL A 51 -10.00 -16.96 -5.53
N THR A 52 -10.72 -16.86 -6.63
CA THR A 52 -10.76 -17.87 -7.70
C THR A 52 -10.34 -17.19 -9.00
N ILE A 53 -9.37 -17.80 -9.67
CA ILE A 53 -8.83 -17.31 -10.93
C ILE A 53 -9.34 -18.22 -12.04
N PHE A 54 -10.13 -17.65 -12.94
CA PHE A 54 -10.52 -18.26 -14.21
C PHE A 54 -9.54 -17.81 -15.27
N ASP A 55 -8.57 -18.66 -15.53
CA ASP A 55 -7.43 -18.38 -16.37
C ASP A 55 -7.58 -19.06 -17.74
N ASN A 56 -7.83 -18.27 -18.77
CA ASN A 56 -7.94 -18.77 -20.15
C ASN A 56 -6.59 -18.79 -20.90
N ARG A 57 -5.44 -18.62 -20.22
CA ARG A 57 -4.09 -18.66 -20.84
C ARG A 57 -3.84 -19.88 -21.71
N LYS A 58 -4.50 -21.02 -21.43
CA LYS A 58 -4.30 -22.27 -22.17
C LYS A 58 -5.03 -22.33 -23.52
N ALA A 59 -5.93 -21.41 -23.82
CA ALA A 59 -6.81 -21.53 -24.98
C ALA A 59 -6.26 -20.90 -26.27
N VAL A 60 -5.36 -19.91 -26.22
CA VAL A 60 -4.95 -19.20 -27.44
C VAL A 60 -3.53 -18.60 -27.34
N ASN A 61 -2.77 -18.65 -28.43
CA ASN A 61 -1.51 -17.89 -28.66
C ASN A 61 -1.75 -16.36 -28.74
N GLN A 62 -2.43 -15.78 -27.75
CA GLN A 62 -2.75 -14.35 -27.74
C GLN A 62 -1.72 -13.56 -26.91
N LYS A 63 -1.39 -12.36 -27.41
CA LYS A 63 -0.55 -11.37 -26.73
C LYS A 63 -1.26 -10.70 -25.55
N ALA A 64 -2.58 -10.85 -25.46
CA ALA A 64 -3.41 -10.41 -24.35
C ALA A 64 -3.99 -11.65 -23.67
N ILE A 65 -3.91 -11.67 -22.34
CA ILE A 65 -4.41 -12.76 -21.51
C ILE A 65 -5.70 -12.28 -20.86
N ASP A 66 -6.81 -12.91 -21.23
CA ASP A 66 -8.09 -12.69 -20.57
C ASP A 66 -8.19 -13.65 -19.37
N ALA A 67 -7.98 -13.11 -18.18
CA ALA A 67 -8.22 -13.81 -16.92
C ALA A 67 -9.34 -13.10 -16.15
N SER A 68 -10.26 -13.87 -15.59
CA SER A 68 -11.26 -13.34 -14.65
C SER A 68 -10.87 -13.75 -13.25
N ILE A 69 -10.70 -12.78 -12.36
CA ILE A 69 -10.43 -13.03 -10.94
C ILE A 69 -11.69 -12.64 -10.17
N ILE A 70 -12.23 -13.55 -9.38
CA ILE A 70 -13.46 -13.34 -8.60
C ILE A 70 -13.20 -13.82 -7.17
N GLY A 71 -13.64 -13.06 -6.17
CA GLY A 71 -13.50 -13.47 -4.78
C GLY A 71 -13.81 -12.36 -3.79
N LYS A 72 -14.01 -12.76 -2.53
CA LYS A 72 -14.27 -11.84 -1.42
C LYS A 72 -13.10 -10.88 -1.20
N ALA A 73 -11.87 -11.36 -1.43
CA ALA A 73 -10.66 -10.54 -1.29
C ALA A 73 -10.71 -9.30 -2.20
N ILE A 74 -11.15 -9.45 -3.46
CA ILE A 74 -11.19 -8.34 -4.42
C ILE A 74 -12.20 -7.29 -3.99
N ILE A 75 -13.41 -7.72 -3.62
CA ILE A 75 -14.47 -6.82 -3.16
C ILE A 75 -14.01 -6.07 -1.92
N LYS A 76 -13.48 -6.80 -0.92
CA LYS A 76 -12.99 -6.21 0.33
C LYS A 76 -11.85 -5.22 0.10
N ALA A 77 -10.87 -5.57 -0.73
CA ALA A 77 -9.75 -4.69 -1.06
C ALA A 77 -10.21 -3.42 -1.77
N TYR A 78 -11.14 -3.55 -2.73
CA TYR A 78 -11.71 -2.43 -3.46
C TYR A 78 -12.50 -1.49 -2.55
N GLU A 79 -13.39 -2.04 -1.71
CA GLU A 79 -14.19 -1.26 -0.76
C GLU A 79 -13.30 -0.55 0.27
N LEU A 80 -12.31 -1.26 0.83
CA LEU A 80 -11.35 -0.65 1.77
C LEU A 80 -10.55 0.45 1.10
N GLY A 81 -9.97 0.21 -0.08
CA GLY A 81 -9.22 1.22 -0.82
C GLY A 81 -10.08 2.46 -1.16
N ASN A 82 -11.35 2.26 -1.53
CA ASN A 82 -12.27 3.36 -1.82
C ASN A 82 -12.72 4.10 -0.54
N SER A 83 -12.69 3.45 0.62
CA SER A 83 -13.02 4.06 1.90
C SER A 83 -11.91 4.95 2.47
N LEU A 84 -10.69 4.87 1.93
CA LEU A 84 -9.55 5.70 2.34
C LEU A 84 -9.68 7.14 1.87
N GLU A 85 -9.33 8.05 2.79
CA GLU A 85 -9.34 9.50 2.58
C GLU A 85 -7.91 10.09 2.60
N TRP A 86 -6.96 9.32 2.08
CA TRP A 86 -5.56 9.69 1.82
C TRP A 86 -5.03 8.82 0.68
N ALA A 87 -3.87 9.16 0.10
CA ALA A 87 -3.18 8.32 -0.87
C ALA A 87 -2.13 7.44 -0.18
N GLY A 88 -2.32 6.13 -0.28
CA GLY A 88 -1.55 5.14 0.46
C GLY A 88 -2.20 3.76 0.37
N CYS A 89 -1.74 2.83 1.20
CA CYS A 89 -2.29 1.48 1.24
C CYS A 89 -2.49 1.00 2.68
N TYR A 90 -3.72 0.60 3.00
CA TYR A 90 -4.09 -0.01 4.28
C TYR A 90 -3.84 -1.52 4.24
N ILE A 91 -3.43 -2.11 5.36
CA ILE A 91 -3.26 -3.56 5.49
C ILE A 91 -4.28 -4.07 6.49
N SER A 92 -5.10 -5.02 6.06
CA SER A 92 -6.15 -5.56 6.92
C SER A 92 -5.58 -6.44 8.03
N PRO A 93 -6.19 -6.48 9.23
CA PRO A 93 -5.67 -7.25 10.36
C PRO A 93 -5.50 -8.74 10.07
N GLU A 94 -6.31 -9.31 9.17
CA GLU A 94 -6.26 -10.72 8.82
C GLU A 94 -4.91 -11.11 8.18
N CYS A 95 -4.16 -10.16 7.61
CA CYS A 95 -2.82 -10.41 7.09
C CYS A 95 -1.79 -10.73 8.18
N PHE A 96 -2.09 -10.46 9.46
CA PHE A 96 -1.15 -10.58 10.58
C PHE A 96 -1.46 -11.73 11.53
N ALA A 97 -2.39 -12.63 11.19
CA ALA A 97 -2.87 -13.77 12.00
C ALA A 97 -2.17 -13.96 13.36
N GLU A 98 -2.86 -13.58 14.46
CA GLU A 98 -2.33 -13.42 15.81
C GLU A 98 -1.71 -14.68 16.48
N ASN A 99 -1.73 -15.84 15.81
CA ASN A 99 -1.23 -17.12 16.34
C ASN A 99 -0.37 -17.92 15.36
N ASP A 100 0.06 -17.32 14.25
CA ASP A 100 0.92 -18.03 13.31
C ASP A 100 2.39 -17.93 13.78
N SER A 101 2.93 -19.04 14.27
CA SER A 101 4.36 -19.18 14.58
C SER A 101 5.23 -18.85 13.38
N SER A 102 4.69 -18.91 12.17
CA SER A 102 5.36 -18.47 10.94
C SER A 102 5.60 -16.96 10.90
N PHE A 103 4.80 -16.12 11.58
CA PHE A 103 5.08 -14.68 11.68
C PHE A 103 6.31 -14.42 12.54
N GLU A 104 6.36 -15.06 13.71
CA GLU A 104 7.48 -14.98 14.63
C GLU A 104 8.73 -15.64 14.04
N LEU A 105 8.59 -16.78 13.34
CA LEU A 105 9.68 -17.41 12.60
C LEU A 105 10.11 -16.61 11.37
N PHE A 106 9.21 -15.88 10.71
CA PHE A 106 9.56 -14.96 9.63
C PHE A 106 10.33 -13.75 10.15
N LYS A 107 10.00 -13.28 11.37
CA LYS A 107 10.84 -12.30 12.09
C LYS A 107 12.24 -12.81 12.39
N VAL A 108 12.36 -14.09 12.76
CA VAL A 108 13.62 -14.69 13.25
C VAL A 108 14.47 -15.34 12.15
N GLY A 109 13.86 -15.87 11.09
CA GLY A 109 14.48 -16.74 10.07
C GLY A 109 14.81 -16.07 8.73
N SER A 110 14.46 -14.79 8.55
CA SER A 110 14.91 -14.01 7.40
C SER A 110 16.36 -13.58 7.63
N SER A 111 17.31 -14.38 7.18
CA SER A 111 18.74 -14.05 7.18
C SER A 111 19.13 -12.99 6.14
N ASP A 112 18.18 -12.56 5.30
CA ASP A 112 18.26 -11.24 4.70
C ASP A 112 18.17 -10.23 5.84
N LEU A 113 19.17 -9.36 5.96
CA LEU A 113 19.40 -8.28 6.95
C LEU A 113 18.20 -7.35 7.32
N MET A 114 16.97 -7.69 6.96
CA MET A 114 15.82 -6.82 6.81
C MET A 114 14.69 -7.08 7.85
N PHE A 115 14.79 -8.11 8.71
CA PHE A 115 13.71 -8.43 9.67
C PHE A 115 14.15 -8.73 11.11
N THR A 116 15.45 -8.81 11.43
CA THR A 116 15.98 -9.07 12.79
C THR A 116 15.65 -8.00 13.83
N VAL A 117 14.75 -7.08 13.53
CA VAL A 117 14.68 -5.78 14.21
C VAL A 117 13.29 -5.17 14.08
N PHE A 118 12.32 -5.90 14.59
CA PHE A 118 11.08 -5.26 15.03
C PHE A 118 11.23 -4.64 16.42
N ASP A 119 12.31 -4.94 17.15
CA ASP A 119 12.55 -4.36 18.47
C ASP A 119 13.57 -3.21 18.51
N ASP A 120 14.54 -3.08 17.56
CA ASP A 120 15.61 -2.06 17.71
C ASP A 120 16.30 -1.47 16.45
N LEU A 121 15.96 -1.84 15.20
CA LEU A 121 16.43 -1.12 13.99
C LEU A 121 15.23 -0.47 13.32
N ASP A 122 15.14 0.81 13.60
CA ASP A 122 14.70 1.84 12.71
C ASP A 122 13.45 1.51 11.89
N PHE A 123 12.29 1.76 12.50
CA PHE A 123 10.95 1.76 11.92
C PHE A 123 10.85 2.46 10.53
N ARG A 124 11.87 3.26 10.17
CA ARG A 124 12.09 3.86 8.85
C ARG A 124 12.28 2.84 7.72
N GLN A 125 12.79 1.63 7.99
CA GLN A 125 13.07 0.62 6.95
C GLN A 125 11.96 -0.42 6.77
N SER A 126 11.11 -0.64 7.78
CA SER A 126 10.00 -1.60 7.69
C SER A 126 9.04 -1.17 6.58
N GLY A 127 8.61 -2.12 5.74
CA GLY A 127 7.61 -1.87 4.70
C GLY A 127 6.20 -1.63 5.24
N ILE A 128 6.00 -1.78 6.56
CA ILE A 128 4.72 -1.73 7.26
C ILE A 128 4.88 -0.82 8.48
N VAL A 129 3.91 0.08 8.70
CA VAL A 129 3.82 0.94 9.88
C VAL A 129 2.46 0.80 10.54
N LYS A 130 2.42 0.94 11.87
CA LYS A 130 1.19 1.14 12.63
C LYS A 130 0.92 2.64 12.74
N CYS A 131 -0.28 3.10 12.38
CA CYS A 131 -0.63 4.51 12.43
C CYS A 131 -2.15 4.72 12.50
N ASN A 132 -2.55 5.98 12.69
CA ASN A 132 -3.94 6.37 12.55
C ASN A 132 -4.25 6.59 11.07
N VAL A 133 -5.00 5.66 10.46
CA VAL A 133 -5.30 5.66 9.03
C VAL A 133 -6.61 6.42 8.81
N PRO A 134 -6.63 7.45 7.94
CA PRO A 134 -7.82 8.25 7.69
C PRO A 134 -8.76 7.58 6.68
N PHE A 135 -10.00 7.36 7.11
CA PHE A 135 -11.12 6.88 6.28
C PHE A 135 -12.16 7.99 6.13
N LYS A 136 -13.06 7.81 5.15
CA LYS A 136 -14.22 8.70 4.94
C LYS A 136 -15.13 8.82 6.15
N THR A 137 -15.15 7.80 7.02
CA THR A 137 -15.96 7.74 8.25
C THR A 137 -15.20 8.20 9.49
N GLY A 138 -13.98 8.72 9.35
CA GLY A 138 -13.08 9.07 10.45
C GLY A 138 -11.78 8.28 10.41
N SER A 139 -10.88 8.55 11.35
CA SER A 139 -9.59 7.85 11.42
C SER A 139 -9.67 6.70 12.41
N LYS A 140 -8.97 5.61 12.11
CA LYS A 140 -8.79 4.48 13.04
C LYS A 140 -7.35 4.00 13.04
N GLU A 141 -6.90 3.49 14.18
CA GLU A 141 -5.61 2.82 14.27
C GLU A 141 -5.59 1.57 13.38
N GLY A 142 -4.46 1.33 12.72
CA GLY A 142 -4.25 0.14 11.91
C GLY A 142 -2.89 0.11 11.27
N TYR A 143 -2.72 -0.76 10.28
CA TYR A 143 -1.46 -0.96 9.57
C TYR A 143 -1.53 -0.35 8.18
N ALA A 144 -0.44 0.27 7.75
CA ALA A 144 -0.29 0.85 6.43
C ALA A 144 1.07 0.50 5.82
N VAL A 145 1.16 0.54 4.49
CA VAL A 145 2.43 0.38 3.78
C VAL A 145 3.28 1.64 3.95
N ASN A 146 4.53 1.47 4.39
CA ASN A 146 5.51 2.54 4.54
C ASN A 146 6.16 2.93 3.20
N TRP A 147 5.50 3.77 2.41
CA TRP A 147 5.99 4.16 1.09
C TRP A 147 6.94 5.36 1.08
N ILE A 148 7.21 5.99 2.23
CA ILE A 148 7.96 7.26 2.32
C ILE A 148 9.46 7.02 2.09
N HIS A 149 9.99 6.00 2.73
CA HIS A 149 11.38 5.60 2.63
C HIS A 149 11.46 4.47 1.61
N PRO A 150 12.00 4.63 0.40
CA PRO A 150 12.33 3.48 -0.44
C PRO A 150 13.56 2.77 0.14
N PHE A 151 13.93 1.60 -0.40
CA PHE A 151 15.15 0.88 -0.01
C PHE A 151 16.46 1.68 -0.22
N ASN A 152 16.39 2.83 -0.88
CA ASN A 152 17.52 3.68 -1.20
C ASN A 152 17.49 4.94 -0.32
N VAL A 153 18.49 5.06 0.55
CA VAL A 153 18.68 6.21 1.45
C VAL A 153 18.71 7.52 0.66
N GLY A 154 17.99 8.54 1.13
CA GLY A 154 17.99 9.89 0.54
C GLY A 154 16.98 10.14 -0.58
N MET A 155 16.10 9.18 -0.89
CA MET A 155 15.06 9.33 -1.93
C MET A 155 13.63 9.47 -1.37
N ASN A 156 13.49 10.17 -0.25
CA ASN A 156 12.21 10.32 0.46
C ASN A 156 11.23 11.16 -0.32
N VAL A 157 9.96 10.75 -0.40
CA VAL A 157 8.89 11.56 -1.02
C VAL A 157 8.74 12.88 -0.26
N GLU A 158 8.86 14.00 -0.97
CA GLU A 158 8.68 15.34 -0.40
C GLU A 158 7.22 15.79 -0.53
N GLU A 159 6.82 16.77 0.29
CA GLU A 159 5.47 17.36 0.18
C GLU A 159 5.20 17.98 -1.19
N SER A 160 6.24 18.55 -1.81
CA SER A 160 6.18 19.10 -3.17
C SER A 160 5.74 18.04 -4.18
N ASN A 161 6.26 16.81 -4.06
CA ASN A 161 5.92 15.67 -4.90
C ASN A 161 4.46 15.25 -4.70
N ILE A 162 3.97 15.26 -3.45
CA ILE A 162 2.57 14.94 -3.13
C ILE A 162 1.65 15.98 -3.76
N LYS A 163 1.92 17.28 -3.52
CA LYS A 163 1.11 18.38 -4.07
C LYS A 163 1.08 18.35 -5.60
N SER A 164 2.24 18.16 -6.26
CA SER A 164 2.31 18.08 -7.72
C SER A 164 1.55 16.88 -8.29
N THR A 165 1.57 15.76 -7.57
CA THR A 165 0.85 14.54 -7.94
C THR A 165 -0.66 14.78 -7.98
N PHE A 166 -1.22 15.39 -6.94
CA PHE A 166 -2.66 15.69 -6.91
C PHE A 166 -3.06 16.83 -7.87
N ALA A 167 -2.17 17.80 -8.12
CA ALA A 167 -2.44 18.92 -9.02
C ALA A 167 -2.51 18.52 -10.51
N LYS A 168 -2.01 17.35 -10.90
CA LYS A 168 -1.98 16.91 -12.31
C LYS A 168 -3.37 16.60 -12.88
N TYR A 169 -4.34 16.29 -12.03
CA TYR A 169 -5.68 15.93 -12.46
C TYR A 169 -6.68 17.04 -12.09
N PRO A 170 -7.45 17.56 -13.06
CA PRO A 170 -8.48 18.55 -12.78
C PRO A 170 -9.50 18.02 -11.78
N CYS A 171 -9.83 18.83 -10.78
CA CYS A 171 -10.84 18.51 -9.78
C CYS A 171 -11.98 19.53 -9.88
N PRO A 172 -13.24 19.07 -10.02
CA PRO A 172 -14.41 19.95 -9.99
C PRO A 172 -14.49 20.80 -8.72
N ASP A 173 -15.05 22.01 -8.81
CA ASP A 173 -15.12 22.97 -7.71
C ASP A 173 -15.82 22.40 -6.46
N ASP A 174 -16.85 21.56 -6.64
CA ASP A 174 -17.61 20.91 -5.56
C ASP A 174 -16.80 19.82 -4.82
N GLN A 175 -15.63 19.44 -5.34
CA GLN A 175 -14.74 18.43 -4.76
C GLN A 175 -13.43 18.99 -4.22
N GLN A 176 -13.17 20.29 -4.38
CA GLN A 176 -11.92 20.93 -3.98
C GLN A 176 -11.60 20.75 -2.50
N GLU A 177 -12.59 20.89 -1.61
CA GLU A 177 -12.36 20.72 -0.17
C GLU A 177 -12.01 19.27 0.20
N LYS A 178 -12.68 18.29 -0.45
CA LYS A 178 -12.36 16.87 -0.26
C LYS A 178 -10.96 16.53 -0.79
N LEU A 179 -10.57 17.12 -1.92
CA LEU A 179 -9.23 16.95 -2.47
C LEU A 179 -8.17 17.53 -1.53
N LYS A 180 -8.40 18.74 -1.01
CA LYS A 180 -7.53 19.39 -0.04
C LYS A 180 -7.34 18.53 1.22
N GLN A 181 -8.43 18.01 1.78
CA GLN A 181 -8.37 17.11 2.93
C GLN A 181 -7.53 15.85 2.63
N LYS A 182 -7.68 15.24 1.44
CA LYS A 182 -6.87 14.08 1.04
C LYS A 182 -5.38 14.41 0.92
N ILE A 183 -5.05 15.57 0.37
CA ILE A 183 -3.66 16.05 0.27
C ILE A 183 -3.08 16.23 1.68
N GLU A 184 -3.81 16.90 2.56
CA GLU A 184 -3.40 17.15 3.95
C GLU A 184 -3.20 15.85 4.73
N ASN A 185 -4.12 14.89 4.61
CA ASN A 185 -4.01 13.57 5.22
C ASN A 185 -2.79 12.80 4.69
N THR A 186 -2.50 12.89 3.38
CA THR A 186 -1.34 12.24 2.77
C THR A 186 -0.02 12.87 3.23
N ILE A 187 0.03 14.19 3.35
CA ILE A 187 1.18 14.93 3.89
C ILE A 187 1.35 14.62 5.39
N ALA A 188 0.26 14.52 6.15
CA ALA A 188 0.33 14.19 7.58
C ALA A 188 0.97 12.81 7.80
N PHE A 189 0.60 11.81 7.00
CA PHE A 189 1.27 10.50 7.01
C PHE A 189 2.76 10.66 6.67
N GLN A 190 3.11 11.40 5.62
CA GLN A 190 4.50 11.64 5.24
C GLN A 190 5.33 12.29 6.37
N ARG A 191 4.79 13.32 7.03
CA ARG A 191 5.45 14.03 8.13
C ARG A 191 5.67 13.14 9.35
N GLN A 192 4.67 12.33 9.73
CA GLN A 192 4.75 11.45 10.91
C GLN A 192 6.01 10.57 10.91
N PHE A 193 6.44 10.11 9.73
CA PHE A 193 7.59 9.21 9.58
C PHE A 193 8.86 9.90 9.05
N LEU A 194 8.82 11.22 8.86
CA LEU A 194 10.02 12.05 8.65
C LEU A 194 10.43 12.77 9.94
N SER A 195 9.49 13.15 10.81
CA SER A 195 9.76 13.92 12.05
C SER A 195 10.38 13.09 13.18
N THR A 196 10.49 11.78 13.04
CA THR A 196 11.30 10.91 13.92
C THR A 196 12.79 11.00 13.58
N GLU A 197 13.31 12.23 13.46
CA GLU A 197 14.75 12.49 13.48
C GLU A 197 15.25 12.35 14.93
N ILE A 198 16.36 11.63 15.09
CA ILE A 198 17.00 11.27 16.35
C ILE A 198 17.38 12.57 17.10
N PRO A 199 17.05 12.76 18.40
CA PRO A 199 17.77 13.73 19.22
C PRO A 199 19.23 13.29 19.25
N ALA A 200 20.12 14.19 18.80
CA ALA A 200 21.56 14.00 18.68
C ALA A 200 22.23 13.31 19.89
#